data_AF-A0A8J7LEJ4-F1
#
_entry.id   AF-A0A8J7LEJ4-F1
#
_cell.length_a   1.000
_cell.length_b   1.000
_cell.length_c   1.000
_cell.angle_alpha   90.00
_cell.angle_beta   90.00
_cell.angle_gamma   90.00
#
_symmetry.space_group_name_H-M   'P 1'
#
loop_
_entity.id
_entity.type
_entity.pdbx_description
1 polymer ?
#
loop_
_entity_poly.entity_id
_entity_poly.type
_entity_poly.pdbx_seq_one_letter_code
_entity_poly.pdbx_strand_id
1 'polypeptide(L)'
;MSASVITVETQEDLSHKLIIQQPAVGLSLQGSIRVPGDKSISHRALMLGALAQGETEIQGLLLGEDPRSTASCFQALGAEISELNTELVRIKGIGLGNLQEPVDVLNAGNSGTTLRLMLGILASHSGRFFTVTGDSSLRSRPMSRVVKPLQQMGAQIWGRKGNSLAPLAIQGQVLKPTHYNSPIASAQVKSCILLAGLLTEGQTTVIEPAISRDHSERMLRAFGADLTTDPEAKSVTINGPAQLFGQKVIVPGDISSAAFWLVAGAIVPGSELVIENVGVNPTRTGILEALDLMGADIQLENQREVAGEPVADLRVRSSRLKSCTIAGEIIPRLIDEIPILAVAAVFAEGTTIIRDAEELRVKESDRIAVMAQQLHKMGAKVTELPDGMEITGGTPLAGTDVDSHTDHRIAMSLAIAALVATGITTIHRAEAAAISYPNFTATLQQAIG
;
A
#
# COMPACT_ATOMS: atom_id res chain seq x y z
N MET A 1 -29.99 -9.06 -26.01
CA MET A 1 -29.29 -8.75 -24.75
C MET A 1 -27.81 -8.94 -25.02
N SER A 2 -27.02 -7.87 -25.02
CA SER A 2 -25.55 -8.02 -25.10
C SER A 2 -25.11 -8.79 -23.86
N ALA A 3 -24.35 -9.87 -24.04
CA ALA A 3 -23.72 -10.54 -22.91
C ALA A 3 -22.86 -9.51 -22.17
N SER A 4 -22.94 -9.50 -20.83
CA SER A 4 -22.10 -8.62 -20.02
C SER A 4 -20.64 -8.98 -20.26
N VAL A 5 -19.82 -8.00 -20.62
CA VAL A 5 -18.36 -8.17 -20.82
C VAL A 5 -17.69 -8.69 -19.55
N ILE A 6 -18.24 -8.33 -18.37
CA ILE A 6 -17.74 -8.75 -17.06
C ILE A 6 -18.87 -9.42 -16.29
N THR A 7 -18.65 -10.65 -15.82
CA THR A 7 -19.58 -11.39 -14.98
C THR A 7 -18.86 -11.86 -13.71
N VAL A 8 -19.52 -11.75 -12.56
CA VAL A 8 -19.04 -12.30 -11.28
C VAL A 8 -19.91 -13.49 -10.92
N GLU A 9 -19.30 -14.64 -10.68
CA GLU A 9 -19.98 -15.83 -10.16
C GLU A 9 -19.47 -16.13 -8.76
N THR A 10 -20.37 -16.17 -7.78
CA THR A 10 -20.06 -16.60 -6.41
C THR A 10 -20.30 -18.11 -6.31
N GLN A 11 -19.28 -18.85 -5.87
CA GLN A 11 -19.34 -20.28 -5.63
C GLN A 11 -19.94 -20.60 -4.26
N GLU A 12 -20.29 -21.87 -4.02
CA GLU A 12 -20.86 -22.34 -2.75
C GLU A 12 -19.95 -22.09 -1.54
N ASP A 13 -18.63 -22.04 -1.74
CA ASP A 13 -17.63 -21.75 -0.71
C ASP A 13 -17.33 -20.25 -0.52
N LEU A 14 -18.16 -19.38 -1.12
CA LEU A 14 -18.00 -17.92 -1.17
C LEU A 14 -16.80 -17.42 -1.99
N SER A 15 -16.06 -18.30 -2.67
CA SER A 15 -15.05 -17.86 -3.63
C SER A 15 -15.72 -17.27 -4.87
N HIS A 16 -15.08 -16.27 -5.48
CA HIS A 16 -15.58 -15.59 -6.67
C HIS A 16 -14.78 -15.99 -7.90
N LYS A 17 -15.49 -16.22 -9.00
CA LYS A 17 -14.94 -16.19 -10.35
C LYS A 17 -15.24 -14.84 -10.98
N LEU A 18 -14.22 -14.21 -11.53
CA LEU A 18 -14.38 -13.06 -12.41
C LEU A 18 -14.21 -13.52 -13.85
N ILE A 19 -15.29 -13.47 -14.62
CA ILE A 19 -15.33 -13.87 -16.03
C ILE A 19 -15.29 -12.60 -16.87
N ILE A 20 -14.30 -12.50 -17.75
CA ILE A 20 -14.11 -11.37 -18.66
C ILE A 20 -14.12 -11.91 -20.09
N GLN A 21 -15.05 -11.41 -20.89
CA GLN A 21 -15.20 -11.76 -22.30
C GLN A 21 -14.96 -10.53 -23.16
N GLN A 22 -13.87 -10.53 -23.93
CA GLN A 22 -13.60 -9.44 -24.85
C GLN A 22 -14.69 -9.37 -25.94
N PRO A 23 -15.37 -8.22 -26.14
CA PRO A 23 -16.39 -8.08 -27.16
C PRO A 23 -15.79 -8.11 -28.57
N ALA A 24 -16.52 -8.67 -29.54
CA ALA A 24 -16.07 -8.80 -30.92
C ALA A 24 -15.81 -7.46 -31.64
N VAL A 25 -16.44 -6.38 -31.16
CA VAL A 25 -16.26 -5.01 -31.68
C VAL A 25 -15.07 -4.27 -31.05
N GLY A 26 -14.30 -4.93 -30.19
CA GLY A 26 -13.23 -4.31 -29.40
C GLY A 26 -13.77 -3.53 -28.20
N LEU A 27 -12.84 -3.13 -27.32
CA LEU A 27 -13.10 -2.38 -26.11
C LEU A 27 -12.14 -1.19 -26.05
N SER A 28 -12.62 -0.05 -25.53
CA SER A 28 -11.78 1.10 -25.17
C SER A 28 -12.22 1.62 -23.80
N LEU A 29 -11.27 2.07 -23.00
CA LEU A 29 -11.55 2.69 -21.70
C LEU A 29 -11.57 4.21 -21.85
N GLN A 30 -12.67 4.85 -21.45
CA GLN A 30 -12.90 6.28 -21.66
C GLN A 30 -13.44 6.95 -20.40
N GLY A 31 -13.02 8.20 -20.16
CA GLY A 31 -13.54 9.04 -19.08
C GLY A 31 -12.65 9.09 -17.85
N SER A 32 -13.26 9.25 -16.68
CA SER A 32 -12.56 9.48 -15.42
C SER A 32 -12.93 8.46 -14.35
N ILE A 33 -11.95 8.03 -13.56
CA ILE A 33 -12.16 7.12 -12.44
C ILE A 33 -11.45 7.64 -11.18
N ARG A 34 -11.92 7.19 -10.02
CA ARG A 34 -11.25 7.38 -8.74
C ARG A 34 -10.83 6.03 -8.20
N VAL A 35 -9.62 5.96 -7.68
CA VAL A 35 -9.11 4.78 -6.97
C VAL A 35 -9.26 4.95 -5.46
N PRO A 36 -9.31 3.86 -4.68
CA PRO A 36 -9.36 3.92 -3.23
C PRO A 36 -8.20 4.72 -2.65
N GLY A 37 -8.40 5.32 -1.48
CA GLY A 37 -7.36 6.06 -0.78
C GLY A 37 -6.14 5.21 -0.44
N ASP A 38 -4.99 5.84 -0.35
CA ASP A 38 -3.74 5.19 0.02
C ASP A 38 -3.83 4.57 1.42
N LYS A 39 -3.51 3.28 1.50
CA LYS A 39 -3.56 2.53 2.76
C LYS A 39 -2.62 3.09 3.82
N SER A 40 -1.40 3.48 3.42
CA SER A 40 -0.36 3.97 4.33
C SER A 40 -0.71 5.32 4.94
N ILE A 41 -1.32 6.21 4.15
CA ILE A 41 -1.82 7.52 4.58
C ILE A 41 -3.08 7.34 5.44
N SER A 42 -3.99 6.45 5.05
CA SER A 42 -5.19 6.12 5.85
C SER A 42 -4.86 5.70 7.28
N HIS A 43 -3.88 4.80 7.45
CA HIS A 43 -3.39 4.40 8.77
C HIS A 43 -2.87 5.59 9.58
N ARG A 44 -2.03 6.43 8.97
CA ARG A 44 -1.40 7.57 9.65
C ARG A 44 -2.40 8.67 9.97
N ALA A 45 -3.37 8.94 9.10
CA ALA A 45 -4.44 9.90 9.35
C ALA A 45 -5.24 9.51 10.59
N LEU A 46 -5.60 8.22 10.74
CA LEU A 46 -6.27 7.69 11.92
C LEU A 46 -5.39 7.79 13.18
N MET A 47 -4.12 7.35 13.10
CA MET A 47 -3.18 7.38 14.23
C MET A 47 -2.90 8.80 14.72
N LEU A 48 -2.51 9.69 13.80
CA LEU A 48 -2.14 11.07 14.12
C LEU A 48 -3.37 11.88 14.52
N GLY A 49 -4.51 11.67 13.87
CA GLY A 49 -5.77 12.31 14.28
C GLY A 49 -6.18 11.95 15.70
N ALA A 50 -5.98 10.70 16.11
CA ALA A 50 -6.24 10.26 17.49
C ALA A 50 -5.24 10.83 18.51
N LEU A 51 -3.98 11.06 18.11
CA LEU A 51 -2.93 11.62 18.97
C LEU A 51 -2.90 13.16 19.00
N ALA A 52 -3.58 13.82 18.07
CA ALA A 52 -3.58 15.28 17.97
C ALA A 52 -4.47 15.95 19.04
N GLN A 53 -4.23 17.24 19.28
CA GLN A 53 -5.17 18.11 19.98
C GLN A 53 -6.19 18.67 18.98
N GLY A 54 -7.46 18.69 19.39
CA GLY A 54 -8.55 19.18 18.55
C GLY A 54 -9.12 18.12 17.61
N GLU A 55 -9.86 18.56 16.59
CA GLU A 55 -10.54 17.68 15.65
C GLU A 55 -9.71 17.49 14.37
N THR A 56 -9.67 16.24 13.88
CA THR A 56 -9.14 15.89 12.55
C THR A 56 -10.29 15.43 11.66
N GLU A 57 -10.37 15.99 10.44
CA GLU A 57 -11.31 15.59 9.39
C GLU A 57 -10.56 14.77 8.34
N ILE A 58 -11.03 13.57 8.02
CA ILE A 58 -10.44 12.69 7.01
C ILE A 58 -11.45 12.43 5.89
N GLN A 59 -11.08 12.74 4.66
CA GLN A 59 -11.85 12.40 3.45
C GLN A 59 -11.08 11.38 2.62
N GLY A 60 -11.76 10.49 1.92
CA GLY A 60 -11.13 9.48 1.06
C GLY A 60 -10.47 8.31 1.81
N LEU A 61 -10.83 8.09 3.09
CA LEU A 61 -10.26 7.00 3.89
C LEU A 61 -10.45 5.63 3.19
N LEU A 62 -9.39 4.83 3.12
CA LEU A 62 -9.51 3.45 2.66
C LEU A 62 -10.34 2.61 3.63
N LEU A 63 -11.45 2.04 3.16
CA LEU A 63 -12.35 1.20 3.96
C LEU A 63 -11.96 -0.29 4.01
N GLY A 64 -10.66 -0.56 4.10
CA GLY A 64 -10.14 -1.93 4.27
C GLY A 64 -10.08 -2.36 5.74
N GLU A 65 -9.99 -3.68 5.98
CA GLU A 65 -9.89 -4.26 7.33
C GLU A 65 -8.67 -3.75 8.13
N ASP A 66 -7.58 -3.44 7.42
CA ASP A 66 -6.35 -2.93 8.01
C ASP A 66 -6.57 -1.55 8.69
N PRO A 67 -7.03 -0.48 7.98
CA PRO A 67 -7.42 0.78 8.62
C PRO A 67 -8.52 0.65 9.67
N ARG A 68 -9.51 -0.25 9.48
CA ARG A 68 -10.54 -0.52 10.50
C ARG A 68 -9.93 -1.01 11.81
N SER A 69 -8.95 -1.91 11.73
CA SER A 69 -8.20 -2.39 12.90
C SER A 69 -7.42 -1.26 13.57
N THR A 70 -6.87 -0.30 12.81
CA THR A 70 -6.28 0.92 13.40
C THR A 70 -7.32 1.72 14.16
N ALA A 71 -8.45 2.08 13.53
CA ALA A 71 -9.47 2.89 14.18
C ALA A 71 -9.99 2.21 15.46
N SER A 72 -10.27 0.90 15.41
CA SER A 72 -10.72 0.13 16.57
C SER A 72 -9.72 0.17 17.73
N CYS A 73 -8.43 -0.01 17.43
CA CYS A 73 -7.36 0.12 18.41
C CYS A 73 -7.32 1.51 19.05
N PHE A 74 -7.44 2.60 18.28
CA PHE A 74 -7.39 3.95 18.82
C PHE A 74 -8.67 4.36 19.55
N GLN A 75 -9.82 3.83 19.16
CA GLN A 75 -11.06 3.94 19.93
C GLN A 75 -10.89 3.29 21.31
N ALA A 76 -10.32 2.08 21.38
CA ALA A 76 -10.04 1.39 22.64
C ALA A 76 -9.02 2.13 23.52
N LEU A 77 -8.16 2.95 22.91
CA LEU A 77 -7.21 3.83 23.61
C LEU A 77 -7.81 5.19 24.02
N GLY A 78 -9.09 5.44 23.71
CA GLY A 78 -9.85 6.60 24.17
C GLY A 78 -10.20 7.65 23.09
N ALA A 79 -9.88 7.43 21.82
CA ALA A 79 -10.19 8.39 20.75
C ALA A 79 -11.67 8.29 20.34
N GLU A 80 -12.33 9.44 20.19
CA GLU A 80 -13.68 9.46 19.61
C GLU A 80 -13.54 9.53 18.08
N ILE A 81 -13.79 8.41 17.41
CA ILE A 81 -13.74 8.28 15.94
C ILE A 81 -15.16 8.01 15.45
N SER A 82 -15.66 8.84 14.53
CA SER A 82 -16.97 8.66 13.89
C SER A 82 -17.04 7.37 13.07
N GLU A 83 -18.22 7.04 12.56
CA GLU A 83 -18.36 5.92 11.62
C GLU A 83 -17.40 6.07 10.44
N LEU A 84 -16.69 4.98 10.11
CA LEU A 84 -15.70 4.96 9.05
C LEU A 84 -16.38 4.87 7.69
N ASN A 85 -16.22 5.92 6.89
CA ASN A 85 -16.74 6.04 5.54
C ASN A 85 -15.72 6.80 4.66
N THR A 86 -15.97 6.86 3.34
CA THR A 86 -15.08 7.55 2.39
C THR A 86 -15.34 9.05 2.29
N GLU A 87 -16.52 9.52 2.68
CA GLU A 87 -16.93 10.92 2.52
C GLU A 87 -16.28 11.82 3.57
N LEU A 88 -16.45 11.47 4.85
CA LEU A 88 -15.91 12.21 5.97
C LEU A 88 -15.88 11.36 7.26
N VAL A 89 -14.69 11.20 7.82
CA VAL A 89 -14.46 10.68 9.17
C VAL A 89 -13.97 11.82 10.06
N ARG A 90 -14.59 11.98 11.23
CA ARG A 90 -14.18 12.95 12.26
C ARG A 90 -13.51 12.22 13.41
N ILE A 91 -12.36 12.72 13.84
CA ILE A 91 -11.64 12.23 15.01
C ILE A 91 -11.47 13.38 15.97
N LYS A 92 -12.00 13.24 17.18
CA LYS A 92 -11.63 14.12 18.29
C LYS A 92 -10.42 13.50 18.99
N GLY A 93 -9.27 14.12 18.76
CA GLY A 93 -8.00 13.61 19.25
C GLY A 93 -7.89 13.69 20.77
N ILE A 94 -7.23 12.70 21.36
CA ILE A 94 -7.02 12.56 22.80
C ILE A 94 -5.88 13.49 23.27
N GLY A 95 -5.02 13.90 22.34
CA GLY A 95 -3.76 14.58 22.63
C GLY A 95 -2.66 13.60 23.02
N LEU A 96 -1.44 13.91 22.58
CA LEU A 96 -0.26 13.10 22.84
C LEU A 96 0.02 13.00 24.36
N GLY A 97 0.29 11.79 24.85
CA GLY A 97 0.51 11.52 26.28
C GLY A 97 -0.75 11.11 27.05
N ASN A 98 -1.95 11.25 26.45
CA ASN A 98 -3.22 11.04 27.14
C ASN A 98 -3.93 9.71 26.82
N LEU A 99 -3.24 8.73 26.22
CA LEU A 99 -3.83 7.43 25.94
C LEU A 99 -4.39 6.77 27.21
N GLN A 100 -5.58 6.21 27.09
CA GLN A 100 -6.23 5.43 28.13
C GLN A 100 -5.67 4.00 28.14
N GLU A 101 -5.59 3.41 29.32
CA GLU A 101 -5.25 2.00 29.46
C GLU A 101 -6.45 1.15 29.05
N PRO A 102 -6.36 0.35 27.97
CA PRO A 102 -7.48 -0.48 27.52
C PRO A 102 -7.66 -1.68 28.46
N VAL A 103 -8.91 -2.04 28.74
CA VAL A 103 -9.24 -3.25 29.50
C VAL A 103 -8.94 -4.52 28.70
N ASP A 104 -9.21 -4.47 27.39
CA ASP A 104 -9.06 -5.60 26.48
C ASP A 104 -7.76 -5.54 25.65
N VAL A 105 -7.44 -6.67 25.03
CA VAL A 105 -6.31 -6.78 24.10
C VAL A 105 -6.62 -6.00 22.82
N LEU A 106 -5.73 -5.09 22.45
CA LEU A 106 -5.77 -4.36 21.17
C LEU A 106 -5.53 -5.35 20.02
N ASN A 107 -6.47 -5.44 19.07
CA ASN A 107 -6.38 -6.39 17.97
C ASN A 107 -6.08 -5.67 16.65
N ALA A 108 -4.87 -5.85 16.14
CA ALA A 108 -4.43 -5.26 14.87
C ALA A 108 -4.89 -6.04 13.63
N GLY A 109 -5.68 -7.12 13.78
CA GLY A 109 -6.13 -7.95 12.66
C GLY A 109 -4.94 -8.54 11.90
N ASN A 110 -4.93 -8.38 10.57
CA ASN A 110 -3.77 -8.74 9.73
C ASN A 110 -2.74 -7.61 9.58
N SER A 111 -3.03 -6.41 10.11
CA SER A 111 -2.29 -5.21 9.77
C SER A 111 -0.95 -5.11 10.48
N GLY A 112 0.11 -5.41 9.72
CA GLY A 112 1.49 -5.17 10.15
C GLY A 112 1.79 -3.70 10.39
N THR A 113 1.16 -2.78 9.65
CA THR A 113 1.32 -1.34 9.83
C THR A 113 0.74 -0.89 11.16
N THR A 114 -0.51 -1.27 11.47
CA THR A 114 -1.16 -0.98 12.76
C THR A 114 -0.26 -1.39 13.91
N LEU A 115 0.09 -2.68 14.00
CA LEU A 115 0.84 -3.21 15.13
C LEU A 115 2.22 -2.56 15.26
N ARG A 116 3.00 -2.46 14.17
CA ARG A 116 4.38 -1.96 14.24
C ARG A 116 4.47 -0.47 14.58
N LEU A 117 3.63 0.38 13.98
CA LEU A 117 3.65 1.82 14.28
C LEU A 117 3.12 2.09 15.69
N MET A 118 2.05 1.40 16.09
CA MET A 118 1.51 1.55 17.44
C MET A 118 2.51 1.16 18.52
N LEU A 119 3.39 0.19 18.30
CA LEU A 119 4.38 -0.17 19.32
C LEU A 119 5.25 1.01 19.77
N GLY A 120 5.63 1.92 18.87
CA GLY A 120 6.36 3.12 19.24
C GLY A 120 5.54 4.09 20.08
N ILE A 121 4.27 4.26 19.71
CA ILE A 121 3.30 5.07 20.44
C ILE A 121 3.08 4.48 21.84
N LEU A 122 2.72 3.20 21.94
CA LEU A 122 2.42 2.54 23.21
C LEU A 122 3.64 2.49 24.15
N ALA A 123 4.82 2.21 23.61
CA ALA A 123 6.04 2.13 24.41
C ALA A 123 6.44 3.46 25.07
N SER A 124 6.06 4.59 24.46
CA SER A 124 6.40 5.94 24.95
C SER A 124 5.36 6.54 25.91
N HIS A 125 4.22 5.88 26.14
CA HIS A 125 3.19 6.34 27.08
C HIS A 125 3.43 5.77 28.48
N SER A 126 4.32 6.42 29.25
CA SER A 126 4.74 5.97 30.58
C SER A 126 3.56 5.72 31.54
N GLY A 127 3.63 4.65 32.33
CA GLY A 127 2.65 4.35 33.38
C GLY A 127 1.37 3.67 32.90
N ARG A 128 1.33 3.22 31.64
CA ARG A 128 0.23 2.47 31.05
C ARG A 128 0.67 1.05 30.65
N PHE A 129 -0.23 0.09 30.82
CA PHE A 129 -0.04 -1.27 30.34
C PHE A 129 -0.88 -1.55 29.10
N PHE A 130 -0.29 -2.18 28.08
CA PHE A 130 -0.97 -2.51 26.85
C PHE A 130 -0.70 -3.95 26.46
N THR A 131 -1.68 -4.59 25.83
CA THR A 131 -1.47 -5.86 25.13
C THR A 131 -1.97 -5.72 23.70
N VAL A 132 -1.16 -6.14 22.73
CA VAL A 132 -1.48 -6.07 21.30
C VAL A 132 -1.35 -7.46 20.67
N THR A 133 -2.32 -7.83 19.82
CA THR A 133 -2.33 -9.07 19.06
C THR A 133 -2.74 -8.83 17.61
N GLY A 134 -2.84 -9.92 16.85
CA GLY A 134 -3.39 -9.95 15.49
C GLY A 134 -3.99 -11.31 15.18
N ASP A 135 -4.24 -11.60 13.91
CA ASP A 135 -4.62 -12.94 13.44
C ASP A 135 -3.44 -13.92 13.41
N SER A 136 -3.66 -15.14 12.90
CA SER A 136 -2.63 -16.18 12.80
C SER A 136 -1.44 -15.78 11.91
N SER A 137 -1.69 -15.05 10.82
CA SER A 137 -0.68 -14.57 9.89
C SER A 137 0.15 -13.46 10.52
N LEU A 138 -0.48 -12.47 11.17
CA LEU A 138 0.26 -11.39 11.83
C LEU A 138 1.10 -11.91 13.01
N ARG A 139 0.60 -12.92 13.75
CA ARG A 139 1.33 -13.56 14.86
C ARG A 139 2.54 -14.40 14.42
N SER A 140 2.70 -14.72 13.14
CA SER A 140 3.90 -15.39 12.61
C SER A 140 4.94 -14.41 12.06
N ARG A 141 4.56 -13.14 11.83
CA ARG A 141 5.46 -12.11 11.27
C ARG A 141 6.40 -11.55 12.34
N PRO A 142 7.70 -11.37 12.05
CA PRO A 142 8.67 -10.89 13.02
C PRO A 142 8.48 -9.40 13.36
N MET A 143 8.46 -9.12 14.67
CA MET A 143 8.38 -7.81 15.30
C MET A 143 9.72 -7.34 15.90
N SER A 144 10.74 -8.20 15.93
CA SER A 144 12.07 -7.87 16.46
C SER A 144 12.67 -6.59 15.88
N ARG A 145 12.38 -6.29 14.61
CA ARG A 145 12.87 -5.11 13.89
C ARG A 145 12.38 -3.79 14.50
N VAL A 146 11.26 -3.78 15.22
CA VAL A 146 10.74 -2.62 15.96
C VAL A 146 10.90 -2.78 17.47
N VAL A 147 10.78 -4.00 18.00
CA VAL A 147 10.93 -4.24 19.44
C VAL A 147 12.35 -3.95 19.93
N LYS A 148 13.39 -4.39 19.19
CA LYS A 148 14.78 -4.17 19.57
C LYS A 148 15.15 -2.68 19.71
N PRO A 149 14.90 -1.81 18.71
CA PRO A 149 15.18 -0.38 18.88
C PRO A 149 14.38 0.26 20.01
N LEU A 150 13.11 -0.12 20.21
CA LEU A 150 12.33 0.39 21.35
C LEU A 150 12.93 -0.04 22.70
N GLN A 151 13.41 -1.28 22.82
CA GLN A 151 14.11 -1.74 24.01
C GLN A 151 15.44 -0.99 24.24
N GLN A 152 16.16 -0.62 23.18
CA GLN A 152 17.34 0.25 23.27
C GLN A 152 16.99 1.65 23.78
N MET A 153 15.78 2.15 23.45
CA MET A 153 15.23 3.39 24.00
C MET A 153 14.72 3.23 25.45
N GLY A 154 14.71 2.02 26.02
CA GLY A 154 14.27 1.74 27.39
C GLY A 154 12.86 1.15 27.50
N ALA A 155 12.21 0.79 26.40
CA ALA A 155 10.88 0.19 26.43
C ALA A 155 10.88 -1.21 27.07
N GLN A 156 9.81 -1.53 27.78
CA GLN A 156 9.58 -2.86 28.36
C GLN A 156 8.50 -3.59 27.55
N ILE A 157 8.95 -4.52 26.71
CA ILE A 157 8.10 -5.27 25.77
C ILE A 157 8.38 -6.77 25.90
N TRP A 158 7.32 -7.54 26.13
CA TRP A 158 7.34 -9.00 26.19
C TRP A 158 6.52 -9.62 25.07
N GLY A 159 6.95 -10.77 24.58
CA GLY A 159 6.25 -11.47 23.51
C GLY A 159 6.73 -12.89 23.29
N ARG A 160 6.09 -13.58 22.35
CA ARG A 160 6.47 -14.95 21.97
C ARG A 160 7.84 -14.98 21.32
N LYS A 161 8.51 -16.14 21.38
CA LYS A 161 9.81 -16.42 20.75
C LYS A 161 10.86 -15.35 21.10
N GLY A 162 11.01 -15.03 22.39
CA GLY A 162 11.97 -14.02 22.85
C GLY A 162 11.60 -12.61 22.39
N ASN A 163 10.33 -12.22 22.57
CA ASN A 163 9.80 -10.89 22.23
C ASN A 163 9.77 -10.57 20.72
N SER A 164 9.90 -11.60 19.87
CA SER A 164 9.96 -11.43 18.41
C SER A 164 8.61 -11.57 17.71
N LEU A 165 7.60 -12.15 18.36
CA LEU A 165 6.29 -12.43 17.78
C LEU A 165 5.15 -12.01 18.70
N ALA A 166 4.04 -11.57 18.10
CA ALA A 166 2.80 -11.27 18.81
C ALA A 166 2.11 -12.56 19.35
N PRO A 167 1.27 -12.48 20.39
CA PRO A 167 0.88 -11.28 21.15
C PRO A 167 2.04 -10.61 21.89
N LEU A 168 1.99 -9.28 22.02
CA LEU A 168 2.98 -8.46 22.71
C LEU A 168 2.33 -7.77 23.91
N ALA A 169 2.98 -7.84 25.07
CA ALA A 169 2.65 -7.03 26.24
C ALA A 169 3.66 -5.89 26.36
N ILE A 170 3.19 -4.67 26.60
CA ILE A 170 3.99 -3.45 26.62
C ILE A 170 3.69 -2.71 27.91
N GLN A 171 4.72 -2.50 28.74
CA GLN A 171 4.66 -1.50 29.80
C GLN A 171 5.26 -0.21 29.23
N GLY A 172 4.42 0.81 29.06
CA GLY A 172 4.88 2.11 28.58
C GLY A 172 5.88 2.75 29.56
N GLN A 173 6.90 3.40 29.03
CA GLN A 173 8.03 3.95 29.78
C GLN A 173 8.33 5.38 29.34
N VAL A 174 9.05 6.13 30.20
CA VAL A 174 9.77 7.33 29.76
C VAL A 174 10.97 6.85 28.96
N LEU A 175 10.90 7.00 27.64
CA LEU A 175 11.95 6.55 26.74
C LEU A 175 13.12 7.54 26.69
N LYS A 176 14.26 7.05 26.21
CA LYS A 176 15.46 7.86 25.93
C LYS A 176 15.60 8.09 24.43
N PRO A 177 16.06 9.28 24.00
CA PRO A 177 16.35 9.54 22.60
C PRO A 177 17.44 8.61 22.10
N THR A 178 17.43 8.32 20.80
CA THR A 178 18.40 7.40 20.18
C THR A 178 18.82 7.88 18.81
N HIS A 179 20.04 7.51 18.41
CA HIS A 179 20.51 7.56 17.03
C HIS A 179 20.53 6.13 16.48
N TYR A 180 19.44 5.73 15.85
CA TYR A 180 19.25 4.36 15.38
C TYR A 180 19.69 4.20 13.93
N ASN A 181 20.77 3.45 13.73
CA ASN A 181 21.19 2.98 12.41
C ASN A 181 20.41 1.71 12.06
N SER A 182 19.40 1.84 11.19
CA SER A 182 18.59 0.70 10.77
C SER A 182 19.41 -0.22 9.85
N PRO A 183 19.41 -1.55 10.08
CA PRO A 183 20.07 -2.49 9.18
C PRO A 183 19.30 -2.69 7.87
N ILE A 184 18.08 -2.18 7.76
CA ILE A 184 17.17 -2.36 6.62
C ILE A 184 16.49 -1.04 6.26
N ALA A 185 16.20 -0.82 4.97
CA ALA A 185 15.33 0.27 4.54
C ALA A 185 13.88 -0.14 4.80
N SER A 186 13.28 0.37 5.88
CA SER A 186 11.94 -0.04 6.29
C SER A 186 11.18 1.12 6.90
N ALA A 187 10.26 1.66 6.10
CA ALA A 187 9.39 2.76 6.50
C ALA A 187 8.64 2.46 7.80
N GLN A 188 8.27 1.21 8.08
CA GLN A 188 7.59 0.83 9.33
C GLN A 188 8.51 0.90 10.56
N VAL A 189 9.80 0.53 10.41
CA VAL A 189 10.80 0.67 11.49
C VAL A 189 11.04 2.13 11.77
N LYS A 190 11.33 2.92 10.73
CA LYS A 190 11.49 4.38 10.84
C LYS A 190 10.27 5.02 11.49
N SER A 191 9.06 4.74 11.00
CA SER A 191 7.82 5.30 11.54
C SER A 191 7.63 4.95 13.01
N CYS A 192 7.87 3.70 13.41
CA CYS A 192 7.75 3.26 14.80
C CYS A 192 8.67 4.06 15.72
N ILE A 193 9.93 4.26 15.33
CA ILE A 193 10.92 4.96 16.16
C ILE A 193 10.62 6.46 16.21
N LEU A 194 10.24 7.08 15.09
CA LEU A 194 9.82 8.49 15.06
C LEU A 194 8.58 8.74 15.91
N LEU A 195 7.59 7.83 15.86
CA LEU A 195 6.39 7.92 16.70
C LEU A 195 6.70 7.77 18.20
N ALA A 196 7.67 6.93 18.57
CA ALA A 196 8.18 6.88 19.94
C ALA A 196 8.91 8.19 20.34
N GLY A 197 9.63 8.78 19.38
CA GLY A 197 10.32 10.05 19.52
C GLY A 197 9.40 11.23 19.87
N LEU A 198 8.12 11.18 19.49
CA LEU A 198 7.15 12.25 19.76
C LEU A 198 7.00 12.59 21.25
N LEU A 199 7.09 11.60 22.15
CA LEU A 199 7.02 11.80 23.60
C LEU A 199 8.39 11.73 24.29
N THR A 200 9.45 11.51 23.52
CA THR A 200 10.79 11.30 24.06
C THR A 200 11.52 12.64 24.09
N GLU A 201 11.98 13.07 25.27
CA GLU A 201 12.73 14.33 25.41
C GLU A 201 14.07 14.27 24.66
N GLY A 202 14.30 15.24 23.77
CA GLY A 202 15.51 15.35 22.96
C GLY A 202 15.33 14.88 21.51
N GLN A 203 16.44 14.58 20.85
CA GLN A 203 16.47 14.25 19.41
C GLN A 203 16.46 12.74 19.18
N THR A 204 15.45 12.22 18.52
CA THR A 204 15.42 10.83 18.06
C THR A 204 15.70 10.79 16.56
N THR A 205 16.80 10.15 16.17
CA THR A 205 17.27 10.07 14.78
C THR A 205 17.20 8.64 14.27
N VAL A 206 16.68 8.45 13.06
CA VAL A 206 16.70 7.18 12.33
C VAL A 206 17.52 7.36 11.06
N ILE A 207 18.47 6.47 10.81
CA ILE A 207 19.27 6.39 9.58
C ILE A 207 18.93 5.08 8.87
N GLU A 208 18.69 5.13 7.56
CA GLU A 208 18.36 3.96 6.73
C GLU A 208 19.44 3.69 5.66
N PRO A 209 19.65 2.43 5.24
CA PRO A 209 20.62 2.13 4.17
C PRO A 209 20.16 2.62 2.79
N ALA A 210 18.85 2.80 2.60
CA ALA A 210 18.23 3.40 1.42
C ALA A 210 16.97 4.17 1.83
N ILE A 211 16.55 5.14 1.01
CA ILE A 211 15.34 5.92 1.27
C ILE A 211 14.12 4.99 1.17
N SER A 212 13.37 4.89 2.26
CA SER A 212 12.06 4.23 2.28
C SER A 212 10.93 5.26 2.19
N ARG A 213 9.67 4.80 2.03
CA ARG A 213 8.47 5.66 2.01
C ARG A 213 8.50 6.69 3.14
N ASP A 214 8.16 7.94 2.84
CA ASP A 214 8.31 9.11 3.74
C ASP A 214 6.97 9.68 4.27
N HIS A 215 5.89 8.89 4.18
CA HIS A 215 4.54 9.31 4.62
C HIS A 215 4.49 9.74 6.09
N SER A 216 5.30 9.14 6.97
CA SER A 216 5.33 9.55 8.39
C SER A 216 5.93 10.93 8.53
N GLU A 217 7.04 11.19 7.86
CA GLU A 217 7.75 12.46 7.91
C GLU A 217 6.88 13.61 7.41
N ARG A 218 6.19 13.40 6.28
CA ARG A 218 5.27 14.37 5.68
C ARG A 218 4.10 14.69 6.61
N MET A 219 3.40 13.64 7.06
CA MET A 219 2.21 13.82 7.89
C MET A 219 2.54 14.31 9.30
N LEU A 220 3.64 13.85 9.91
CA LEU A 220 4.07 14.37 11.21
C LEU A 220 4.33 15.88 11.15
N ARG A 221 5.02 16.35 10.10
CA ARG A 221 5.24 17.78 9.87
C ARG A 221 3.92 18.52 9.65
N ALA A 222 3.02 17.98 8.84
CA ALA A 222 1.70 18.57 8.60
C ALA A 222 0.86 18.68 9.90
N PHE A 223 1.02 17.74 10.82
CA PHE A 223 0.37 17.77 12.14
C PHE A 223 1.11 18.64 13.18
N GLY A 224 2.25 19.25 12.82
CA GLY A 224 2.97 20.21 13.66
C GLY A 224 4.21 19.67 14.38
N ALA A 225 4.64 18.44 14.12
CA ALA A 225 5.89 17.91 14.69
C ALA A 225 7.12 18.62 14.10
N ASP A 226 8.11 18.90 14.94
CA ASP A 226 9.42 19.39 14.54
C ASP A 226 10.30 18.21 14.08
N LEU A 227 10.47 18.10 12.76
CA LEU A 227 11.16 16.99 12.10
C LEU A 227 12.00 17.48 10.91
N THR A 228 13.27 17.09 10.92
CA THR A 228 14.25 17.37 9.87
C THR A 228 14.60 16.08 9.12
N THR A 229 14.73 16.17 7.80
CA THR A 229 15.14 15.06 6.93
C THR A 229 16.44 15.44 6.22
N ASP A 230 17.43 14.54 6.24
CA ASP A 230 18.67 14.66 5.48
C ASP A 230 18.72 13.51 4.45
N PRO A 231 18.43 13.78 3.17
CA PRO A 231 18.45 12.77 2.11
C PRO A 231 19.84 12.18 1.84
N GLU A 232 20.92 12.95 2.02
CA GLU A 232 22.29 12.49 1.76
C GLU A 232 22.72 11.49 2.83
N ALA A 233 22.47 11.82 4.10
CA ALA A 233 22.67 10.91 5.22
C ALA A 233 21.59 9.82 5.34
N LYS A 234 20.54 9.87 4.51
CA LYS A 234 19.35 9.00 4.57
C LYS A 234 18.76 8.96 5.98
N SER A 235 18.71 10.12 6.61
CA SER A 235 18.38 10.26 8.03
C SER A 235 17.16 11.14 8.28
N VAL A 236 16.45 10.84 9.35
CA VAL A 236 15.30 11.61 9.82
C VAL A 236 15.43 11.81 11.32
N THR A 237 15.35 13.06 11.77
CA THR A 237 15.42 13.44 13.18
C THR A 237 14.14 14.12 13.60
N ILE A 238 13.53 13.65 14.69
CA ILE A 238 12.37 14.27 15.34
C ILE A 238 12.77 14.80 16.72
N ASN A 239 12.30 16.00 17.05
CA ASN A 239 12.52 16.64 18.35
C ASN A 239 11.28 16.45 19.23
N GLY A 240 11.44 15.78 20.37
CA GLY A 240 10.38 15.58 21.36
C GLY A 240 10.67 16.28 22.70
N PRO A 241 9.66 16.43 23.57
CA PRO A 241 8.26 16.09 23.34
C PRO A 241 7.57 17.06 22.36
N ALA A 242 6.75 16.53 21.46
CA ALA A 242 6.03 17.30 20.45
C ALA A 242 4.59 17.58 20.86
N GLN A 243 3.98 18.57 20.20
CA GLN A 243 2.53 18.74 20.19
C GLN A 243 2.02 18.54 18.76
N LEU A 244 0.93 17.79 18.62
CA LEU A 244 0.27 17.58 17.34
C LEU A 244 -1.09 18.29 17.36
N PHE A 245 -1.49 18.86 16.23
CA PHE A 245 -2.75 19.58 16.05
C PHE A 245 -3.60 18.92 14.98
N GLY A 246 -4.91 18.85 15.20
CA GLY A 246 -5.84 18.24 14.28
C GLY A 246 -5.82 18.90 12.90
N GLN A 247 -5.98 18.09 11.86
CA GLN A 247 -5.81 18.52 10.46
C GLN A 247 -7.02 18.16 9.61
N LYS A 248 -7.13 18.79 8.44
CA LYS A 248 -7.96 18.29 7.34
C LYS A 248 -7.10 17.46 6.40
N VAL A 249 -7.38 16.17 6.31
CA VAL A 249 -6.64 15.21 5.51
C VAL A 249 -7.54 14.69 4.39
N ILE A 250 -7.24 15.05 3.15
CA ILE A 250 -7.86 14.41 1.98
C ILE A 250 -6.88 13.32 1.55
N VAL A 251 -7.21 12.06 1.85
CA VAL A 251 -6.36 10.92 1.53
C VAL A 251 -6.28 10.80 0.00
N PRO A 252 -5.09 10.89 -0.61
CA PRO A 252 -4.94 10.70 -2.04
C PRO A 252 -5.20 9.24 -2.40
N GLY A 253 -5.66 9.01 -3.63
CA GLY A 253 -5.79 7.70 -4.24
C GLY A 253 -4.45 6.95 -4.27
N ASP A 254 -4.50 5.66 -3.98
CA ASP A 254 -3.32 4.80 -3.95
C ASP A 254 -2.72 4.63 -5.34
N ILE A 255 -1.46 5.02 -5.53
CA ILE A 255 -0.73 4.80 -6.78
C ILE A 255 -0.64 3.31 -7.13
N SER A 256 -0.61 2.43 -6.13
CA SER A 256 -0.64 0.98 -6.34
C SER A 256 -1.96 0.52 -6.97
N SER A 257 -3.08 1.17 -6.63
CA SER A 257 -4.38 0.92 -7.26
C SER A 257 -4.51 1.62 -8.61
N ALA A 258 -3.92 2.82 -8.76
CA ALA A 258 -3.89 3.54 -10.02
C ALA A 258 -3.07 2.80 -11.09
N ALA A 259 -2.01 2.08 -10.71
CA ALA A 259 -1.14 1.31 -11.60
C ALA A 259 -1.91 0.36 -12.55
N PHE A 260 -2.97 -0.29 -12.04
CA PHE A 260 -3.84 -1.16 -12.86
C PHE A 260 -4.49 -0.39 -14.01
N TRP A 261 -4.98 0.82 -13.75
CA TRP A 261 -5.65 1.65 -14.73
C TRP A 261 -4.69 2.39 -15.64
N LEU A 262 -3.51 2.77 -15.15
CA LEU A 262 -2.42 3.28 -15.97
C LEU A 262 -2.02 2.25 -17.03
N VAL A 263 -1.79 1.01 -16.61
CA VAL A 263 -1.46 -0.07 -17.55
C VAL A 263 -2.64 -0.39 -18.46
N ALA A 264 -3.86 -0.47 -17.95
CA ALA A 264 -5.05 -0.71 -18.76
C ALA A 264 -5.24 0.37 -19.85
N GLY A 265 -5.14 1.64 -19.48
CA GLY A 265 -5.23 2.76 -20.40
C GLY A 265 -4.11 2.77 -21.44
N ALA A 266 -2.90 2.31 -21.08
CA ALA A 266 -1.78 2.20 -22.01
C ALA A 266 -1.96 1.06 -23.03
N ILE A 267 -2.41 -0.12 -22.60
CA ILE A 267 -2.43 -1.33 -23.45
C ILE A 267 -3.75 -1.55 -24.21
N VAL A 268 -4.89 -1.08 -23.70
CA VAL A 268 -6.19 -1.27 -24.34
C VAL A 268 -6.33 -0.26 -25.51
N PRO A 269 -6.48 -0.72 -26.77
CA PRO A 269 -6.52 0.16 -27.93
C PRO A 269 -7.59 1.26 -27.84
N GLY A 270 -7.21 2.48 -28.21
CA GLY A 270 -8.14 3.61 -28.28
C GLY A 270 -8.63 4.12 -26.92
N SER A 271 -7.93 3.80 -25.83
CA SER A 271 -8.28 4.27 -24.48
C SER A 271 -7.72 5.65 -24.16
N GLU A 272 -8.47 6.43 -23.39
CA GLU A 272 -8.04 7.65 -22.72
C GLU A 272 -8.76 7.74 -21.36
N LEU A 273 -7.99 7.58 -20.29
CA LEU A 273 -8.50 7.61 -18.92
C LEU A 273 -7.85 8.73 -18.12
N VAL A 274 -8.64 9.36 -17.25
CA VAL A 274 -8.14 10.24 -16.18
C VAL A 274 -8.36 9.56 -14.84
N ILE A 275 -7.29 9.29 -14.11
CA ILE A 275 -7.32 8.75 -12.76
C ILE A 275 -7.16 9.91 -11.81
N GLU A 276 -8.24 10.30 -11.14
CA GLU A 276 -8.27 11.51 -10.33
C GLU A 276 -7.63 11.31 -8.96
N ASN A 277 -7.02 12.38 -8.44
CA ASN A 277 -6.56 12.51 -7.06
C ASN A 277 -5.56 11.44 -6.61
N VAL A 278 -4.61 11.04 -7.46
CA VAL A 278 -3.61 10.02 -7.15
C VAL A 278 -2.41 10.60 -6.41
N GLY A 279 -1.94 9.90 -5.38
CA GLY A 279 -0.71 10.27 -4.69
C GLY A 279 0.51 10.04 -5.59
N VAL A 280 1.29 11.09 -5.83
CA VAL A 280 2.48 11.07 -6.69
C VAL A 280 3.77 11.26 -5.88
N ASN A 281 3.80 10.71 -4.68
CA ASN A 281 4.97 10.75 -3.81
C ASN A 281 6.16 10.04 -4.48
N PRO A 282 7.32 10.72 -4.68
CA PRO A 282 8.48 10.15 -5.38
C PRO A 282 8.99 8.81 -4.83
N THR A 283 8.73 8.52 -3.55
CA THR A 283 9.09 7.24 -2.92
C THR A 283 8.15 6.08 -3.30
N ARG A 284 7.10 6.35 -4.07
CA ARG A 284 6.03 5.41 -4.48
C ARG A 284 5.75 5.41 -5.99
N THR A 285 6.28 6.37 -6.74
CA THR A 285 5.98 6.55 -8.18
C THR A 285 6.94 5.80 -9.10
N GLY A 286 7.63 4.74 -8.63
CA GLY A 286 8.50 3.96 -9.51
C GLY A 286 7.75 3.41 -10.72
N ILE A 287 6.45 3.10 -10.58
CA ILE A 287 5.58 2.70 -11.70
C ILE A 287 5.49 3.76 -12.81
N LEU A 288 5.46 5.05 -12.47
CA LEU A 288 5.40 6.12 -13.46
C LEU A 288 6.70 6.19 -14.26
N GLU A 289 7.84 6.05 -13.57
CA GLU A 289 9.16 5.98 -14.19
C GLU A 289 9.31 4.74 -15.08
N ALA A 290 8.85 3.58 -14.63
CA ALA A 290 8.87 2.35 -15.43
C ALA A 290 8.00 2.46 -16.68
N LEU A 291 6.80 3.03 -16.58
CA LEU A 291 5.92 3.23 -17.73
C LEU A 291 6.44 4.30 -18.70
N ASP A 292 7.10 5.35 -18.20
CA ASP A 292 7.81 6.33 -19.03
C ASP A 292 8.97 5.68 -19.80
N LEU A 293 9.78 4.83 -19.16
CA LEU A 293 10.83 4.03 -19.82
C LEU A 293 10.27 3.11 -20.91
N MET A 294 9.04 2.62 -20.74
CA MET A 294 8.32 1.84 -21.74
C MET A 294 7.67 2.72 -22.83
N GLY A 295 7.67 4.04 -22.69
CA GLY A 295 7.08 4.97 -23.65
C GLY A 295 5.55 5.13 -23.55
N ALA A 296 4.98 4.92 -22.36
CA ALA A 296 3.56 5.18 -22.12
C ALA A 296 3.23 6.69 -22.18
N ASP A 297 2.08 7.05 -22.76
CA ASP A 297 1.58 8.44 -22.73
C ASP A 297 0.83 8.68 -21.41
N ILE A 298 1.56 9.17 -20.39
CA ILE A 298 1.02 9.52 -19.08
C ILE A 298 1.34 11.00 -18.78
N GLN A 299 0.32 11.77 -18.42
CA GLN A 299 0.44 13.19 -18.08
C GLN A 299 -0.08 13.45 -16.66
N LEU A 300 0.69 14.22 -15.89
CA LEU A 300 0.31 14.68 -14.55
C LEU A 300 -0.42 16.02 -14.66
N GLU A 301 -1.70 16.02 -14.34
CA GLU A 301 -2.58 17.19 -14.34
C GLU A 301 -2.92 17.63 -12.90
N ASN A 302 -3.33 18.88 -12.71
CA ASN A 302 -3.83 19.40 -11.42
C ASN A 302 -2.96 19.08 -10.20
N GLN A 303 -1.63 19.20 -10.36
CA GLN A 303 -0.66 18.93 -9.30
C GLN A 303 -0.86 19.84 -8.09
N ARG A 304 -0.90 19.26 -6.90
CA ARG A 304 -1.17 19.94 -5.62
C ARG A 304 -0.52 19.19 -4.46
N GLU A 305 -0.49 19.83 -3.29
CA GLU A 305 -0.05 19.20 -2.05
C GLU A 305 -1.21 19.15 -1.05
N VAL A 306 -1.41 18.00 -0.39
CA VAL A 306 -2.44 17.81 0.64
C VAL A 306 -1.80 17.14 1.85
N ALA A 307 -1.83 17.82 3.01
CA ALA A 307 -1.23 17.33 4.26
C ALA A 307 0.23 16.85 4.08
N GLY A 308 1.01 17.55 3.25
CA GLY A 308 2.41 17.24 2.93
C GLY A 308 2.61 16.18 1.83
N GLU A 309 1.54 15.56 1.31
CA GLU A 309 1.62 14.56 0.24
C GLU A 309 1.36 15.21 -1.13
N PRO A 310 2.22 14.96 -2.13
CA PRO A 310 1.99 15.45 -3.48
C PRO A 310 0.93 14.59 -4.18
N VAL A 311 0.01 15.25 -4.88
CA VAL A 311 -1.16 14.64 -5.52
C VAL A 311 -1.32 15.20 -6.92
N ALA A 312 -1.73 14.36 -7.87
CA ALA A 312 -2.04 14.75 -9.24
C ALA A 312 -3.21 13.95 -9.78
N ASP A 313 -3.84 14.44 -10.83
CA ASP A 313 -4.70 13.61 -11.68
C ASP A 313 -3.81 13.03 -12.78
N LEU A 314 -3.93 11.73 -13.06
CA LEU A 314 -3.09 11.03 -14.03
C LEU A 314 -3.90 10.74 -15.28
N ARG A 315 -3.61 11.43 -16.38
CA ARG A 315 -4.17 11.11 -17.69
C ARG A 315 -3.29 10.08 -18.37
N VAL A 316 -3.88 8.98 -18.82
CA VAL A 316 -3.18 7.94 -19.59
C VAL A 316 -3.90 7.70 -20.92
N ARG A 317 -3.13 7.58 -22.00
CA ARG A 317 -3.65 7.21 -23.32
C ARG A 317 -3.02 5.92 -23.83
N SER A 318 -3.77 5.25 -24.70
CA SER A 318 -3.28 4.07 -25.42
C SER A 318 -1.97 4.40 -26.15
N SER A 319 -0.97 3.54 -25.96
CA SER A 319 0.41 3.79 -26.39
C SER A 319 1.07 2.52 -26.92
N ARG A 320 2.10 2.68 -27.75
CA ARG A 320 2.94 1.57 -28.22
C ARG A 320 4.12 1.42 -27.28
N LEU A 321 3.99 0.51 -26.32
CA LEU A 321 5.03 0.25 -25.33
C LEU A 321 6.26 -0.39 -25.98
N LYS A 322 7.44 -0.08 -25.45
CA LYS A 322 8.73 -0.66 -25.80
C LYS A 322 9.32 -1.39 -24.61
N SER A 323 10.14 -2.39 -24.88
CA SER A 323 10.85 -3.11 -23.83
C SER A 323 11.86 -2.23 -23.11
N CYS A 324 12.04 -2.46 -21.81
CA CYS A 324 13.07 -1.81 -21.00
C CYS A 324 13.67 -2.80 -19.99
N THR A 325 14.65 -2.35 -19.21
CA THR A 325 15.15 -3.08 -18.04
C THR A 325 14.70 -2.36 -16.77
N ILE A 326 14.04 -3.07 -15.86
CA ILE A 326 13.56 -2.59 -14.57
C ILE A 326 14.36 -3.33 -13.49
N ALA A 327 15.36 -2.67 -12.91
CA ALA A 327 16.33 -3.26 -11.98
C ALA A 327 16.91 -2.21 -11.03
N GLY A 328 17.59 -2.63 -9.96
CA GLY A 328 18.28 -1.75 -9.03
C GLY A 328 17.36 -0.83 -8.22
N GLU A 329 17.73 0.46 -8.13
CA GLU A 329 17.13 1.42 -7.19
C GLU A 329 15.65 1.75 -7.45
N ILE A 330 15.12 1.43 -8.63
CA ILE A 330 13.69 1.58 -8.93
C ILE A 330 12.86 0.50 -8.22
N ILE A 331 13.38 -0.71 -8.02
CA ILE A 331 12.61 -1.87 -7.54
C ILE A 331 11.96 -1.62 -6.18
N PRO A 332 12.64 -1.09 -5.15
CA PRO A 332 11.98 -0.80 -3.87
C PRO A 332 10.81 0.19 -3.97
N ARG A 333 10.80 1.07 -4.99
CA ARG A 333 9.77 2.09 -5.23
C ARG A 333 8.57 1.57 -6.03
N LEU A 334 8.68 0.39 -6.66
CA LEU A 334 7.62 -0.22 -7.48
C LEU A 334 7.42 -1.73 -7.25
N ILE A 335 8.00 -2.30 -6.19
CA ILE A 335 8.00 -3.75 -5.93
C ILE A 335 6.58 -4.34 -5.99
N ASP A 336 5.62 -3.56 -5.51
CA ASP A 336 4.21 -3.89 -5.41
C ASP A 336 3.50 -3.83 -6.78
N GLU A 337 4.07 -3.16 -7.79
CA GLU A 337 3.53 -2.95 -9.13
C GLU A 337 4.15 -3.89 -10.19
N ILE A 338 5.14 -4.71 -9.82
CA ILE A 338 5.75 -5.67 -10.74
C ILE A 338 4.74 -6.63 -11.40
N PRO A 339 3.72 -7.17 -10.71
CA PRO A 339 2.69 -7.99 -11.38
C PRO A 339 1.99 -7.28 -12.54
N ILE A 340 1.64 -6.01 -12.39
CA ILE A 340 0.95 -5.26 -13.44
C ILE A 340 1.93 -4.76 -14.52
N LEU A 341 3.19 -4.48 -14.16
CA LEU A 341 4.25 -4.22 -15.13
C LEU A 341 4.58 -5.43 -15.98
N ALA A 342 4.48 -6.65 -15.42
CA ALA A 342 4.62 -7.87 -16.20
C ALA A 342 3.52 -7.97 -17.28
N VAL A 343 2.30 -7.56 -16.97
CA VAL A 343 1.21 -7.44 -17.97
C VAL A 343 1.58 -6.40 -19.03
N ALA A 344 2.02 -5.19 -18.63
CA ALA A 344 2.45 -4.16 -19.58
C ALA A 344 3.56 -4.69 -20.53
N ALA A 345 4.52 -5.43 -19.99
CA ALA A 345 5.64 -6.00 -20.75
C ALA A 345 5.21 -7.04 -21.81
N VAL A 346 4.10 -7.76 -21.60
CA VAL A 346 3.53 -8.67 -22.63
C VAL A 346 3.13 -7.91 -23.90
N PHE A 347 2.72 -6.64 -23.76
CA PHE A 347 2.29 -5.78 -24.88
C PHE A 347 3.39 -4.86 -25.40
N ALA A 348 4.59 -4.91 -24.83
CA ALA A 348 5.72 -4.10 -25.26
C ALA A 348 6.44 -4.71 -26.48
N GLU A 349 6.98 -3.87 -27.35
CA GLU A 349 7.87 -4.30 -28.44
C GLU A 349 9.26 -4.66 -27.88
N GLY A 350 9.65 -5.92 -27.99
CA GLY A 350 10.94 -6.44 -27.53
C GLY A 350 10.86 -7.30 -26.26
N THR A 351 11.98 -7.43 -25.55
CA THR A 351 12.09 -8.24 -24.33
C THR A 351 12.37 -7.36 -23.12
N THR A 352 11.40 -7.28 -22.20
CA THR A 352 11.54 -6.56 -20.94
C THR A 352 12.21 -7.47 -19.90
N ILE A 353 13.18 -6.92 -19.16
CA ILE A 353 13.91 -7.65 -18.12
C ILE A 353 13.61 -7.00 -16.76
N ILE A 354 13.13 -7.80 -15.81
CA ILE A 354 12.91 -7.41 -14.41
C ILE A 354 13.90 -8.20 -13.54
N ARG A 355 14.67 -7.50 -12.69
CA ARG A 355 15.70 -8.07 -11.79
C ARG A 355 15.61 -7.48 -10.38
N ASP A 356 16.37 -8.03 -9.44
CA ASP A 356 16.51 -7.56 -8.05
C ASP A 356 15.19 -7.52 -7.25
N ALA A 357 14.25 -8.41 -7.59
CA ALA A 357 12.89 -8.45 -7.04
C ALA A 357 12.59 -9.72 -6.22
N GLU A 358 13.60 -10.38 -5.63
CA GLU A 358 13.46 -11.62 -4.88
C GLU A 358 12.45 -11.54 -3.72
N GLU A 359 12.25 -10.35 -3.16
CA GLU A 359 11.28 -10.06 -2.10
C GLU A 359 9.83 -10.35 -2.53
N LEU A 360 9.54 -10.46 -3.84
CA LEU A 360 8.24 -10.88 -4.37
C LEU A 360 7.90 -12.34 -4.11
N ARG A 361 8.91 -13.19 -3.87
CA ARG A 361 8.69 -14.63 -3.65
C ARG A 361 8.08 -14.93 -2.28
N VAL A 362 8.18 -13.98 -1.34
CA VAL A 362 7.78 -14.13 0.06
C VAL A 362 6.63 -13.20 0.45
N LYS A 363 5.86 -12.72 -0.54
CA LYS A 363 4.64 -11.92 -0.34
C LYS A 363 3.45 -12.81 -0.01
N GLU A 364 2.22 -12.34 -0.28
CA GLU A 364 1.00 -13.13 -0.10
C GLU A 364 1.02 -14.44 -0.91
N SER A 365 1.68 -14.43 -2.06
CA SER A 365 2.12 -15.59 -2.82
C SER A 365 3.55 -15.41 -3.33
N ASP A 366 4.13 -16.44 -3.97
CA ASP A 366 5.30 -16.23 -4.84
C ASP A 366 4.83 -15.52 -6.12
N ARG A 367 4.84 -14.18 -6.10
CA ARG A 367 4.28 -13.36 -7.18
C ARG A 367 5.03 -13.53 -8.49
N ILE A 368 6.34 -13.80 -8.45
CA ILE A 368 7.15 -14.05 -9.66
C ILE A 368 6.68 -15.34 -10.32
N ALA A 369 6.69 -16.45 -9.58
CA ALA A 369 6.31 -17.75 -10.10
C ALA A 369 4.86 -17.77 -10.58
N VAL A 370 3.93 -17.20 -9.79
CA VAL A 370 2.51 -17.18 -10.15
C VAL A 370 2.26 -16.33 -11.39
N MET A 371 2.83 -15.13 -11.51
CA MET A 371 2.64 -14.29 -12.70
C MET A 371 3.22 -14.94 -13.94
N ALA A 372 4.43 -15.50 -13.86
CA ALA A 372 5.03 -16.23 -14.98
C ALA A 372 4.13 -17.39 -15.42
N GLN A 373 3.63 -18.19 -14.48
CA GLN A 373 2.73 -19.30 -14.75
C GLN A 373 1.40 -18.86 -15.37
N GLN A 374 0.70 -17.88 -14.77
CA GLN A 374 -0.63 -17.49 -15.25
C GLN A 374 -0.57 -16.77 -16.60
N LEU A 375 0.41 -15.88 -16.82
CA LEU A 375 0.60 -15.23 -18.13
C LEU A 375 0.99 -16.25 -19.20
N HIS A 376 1.82 -17.24 -18.86
CA HIS A 376 2.16 -18.33 -19.79
C HIS A 376 0.94 -19.15 -20.21
N LYS A 377 0.00 -19.44 -19.30
CA LYS A 377 -1.28 -20.09 -19.65
C LYS A 377 -2.10 -19.28 -20.65
N MET A 378 -2.06 -17.95 -20.55
CA MET A 378 -2.72 -17.04 -21.49
C MET A 378 -1.96 -16.92 -22.83
N GLY A 379 -0.82 -17.60 -22.98
CA GLY A 379 -0.01 -17.62 -24.21
C GLY A 379 1.21 -16.70 -24.20
N ALA A 380 1.46 -15.94 -23.13
CA ALA A 380 2.62 -15.06 -23.06
C ALA A 380 3.96 -15.80 -23.01
N LYS A 381 5.01 -15.18 -23.56
CA LYS A 381 6.39 -15.65 -23.46
C LYS A 381 7.06 -15.04 -22.24
N VAL A 382 6.96 -15.73 -21.10
CA VAL A 382 7.56 -15.33 -19.83
C VAL A 382 8.54 -16.40 -19.37
N THR A 383 9.76 -16.00 -19.05
CA THR A 383 10.75 -16.85 -18.39
C THR A 383 10.93 -16.35 -16.97
N GLU A 384 10.65 -17.22 -16.01
CA GLU A 384 10.91 -16.98 -14.59
C GLU A 384 12.42 -16.93 -14.31
N LEU A 385 12.82 -15.98 -13.48
CA LEU A 385 14.19 -15.84 -12.98
C LEU A 385 14.17 -15.89 -11.44
N PRO A 386 15.25 -16.30 -10.76
CA PRO A 386 15.30 -16.33 -9.30
C PRO A 386 14.93 -14.99 -8.63
N ASP A 387 15.25 -13.88 -9.30
CA ASP A 387 15.10 -12.51 -8.82
C ASP A 387 14.16 -11.65 -9.68
N GLY A 388 13.39 -12.25 -10.60
CA GLY A 388 12.49 -11.49 -11.48
C GLY A 388 11.94 -12.29 -12.66
N MET A 389 11.77 -11.63 -13.80
CA MET A 389 11.14 -12.19 -15.00
C MET A 389 11.75 -11.60 -16.27
N GLU A 390 11.87 -12.43 -17.31
CA GLU A 390 12.15 -12.00 -18.67
C GLU A 390 10.90 -12.20 -19.52
N ILE A 391 10.40 -11.13 -20.15
CA ILE A 391 9.09 -11.11 -20.80
C ILE A 391 9.27 -10.62 -22.23
N THR A 392 9.05 -11.50 -23.21
CA THR A 392 9.09 -11.14 -24.63
C THR A 392 7.68 -10.75 -25.09
N GLY A 393 7.49 -9.47 -25.37
CA GLY A 393 6.19 -8.94 -25.74
C GLY A 393 5.85 -9.14 -27.22
N GLY A 394 4.68 -8.64 -27.61
CA GLY A 394 4.11 -8.83 -28.96
C GLY A 394 3.44 -10.19 -29.17
N THR A 395 3.24 -10.97 -28.10
CA THR A 395 2.51 -12.24 -28.16
C THR A 395 1.04 -12.00 -27.80
N PRO A 396 0.07 -12.28 -28.69
CA PRO A 396 -1.35 -12.15 -28.38
C PRO A 396 -1.76 -13.05 -27.22
N LEU A 397 -2.59 -12.54 -26.31
CA LEU A 397 -3.17 -13.33 -25.24
C LEU A 397 -4.44 -14.03 -25.69
N ALA A 398 -4.62 -15.27 -25.24
CA ALA A 398 -5.86 -16.03 -25.38
C ALA A 398 -6.55 -16.15 -24.02
N GLY A 399 -7.87 -16.01 -24.02
CA GLY A 399 -8.70 -16.23 -22.86
C GLY A 399 -8.64 -17.69 -22.42
N THR A 400 -8.50 -17.89 -21.11
CA THR A 400 -8.35 -19.22 -20.48
C THR A 400 -8.70 -19.15 -18.99
N ASP A 401 -8.64 -20.29 -18.30
CA ASP A 401 -8.73 -20.37 -16.85
C ASP A 401 -7.41 -20.00 -16.17
N VAL A 402 -7.43 -18.94 -15.37
CA VAL A 402 -6.29 -18.45 -14.58
C VAL A 402 -6.69 -18.26 -13.12
N ASP A 403 -5.71 -18.23 -12.23
CA ASP A 403 -5.96 -18.22 -10.79
C ASP A 403 -5.17 -17.11 -10.10
N SER A 404 -5.84 -16.34 -9.23
CA SER A 404 -5.20 -15.28 -8.44
C SER A 404 -4.25 -15.80 -7.36
N HIS A 405 -4.36 -17.08 -6.97
CA HIS A 405 -3.68 -17.64 -5.81
C HIS A 405 -3.96 -16.88 -4.51
N THR A 406 -5.20 -16.36 -4.37
CA THR A 406 -5.62 -15.50 -3.26
C THR A 406 -4.81 -14.21 -3.11
N ASP A 407 -4.00 -13.84 -4.11
CA ASP A 407 -3.24 -12.58 -4.13
C ASP A 407 -4.02 -11.52 -4.90
N HIS A 408 -4.40 -10.46 -4.20
CA HIS A 408 -5.16 -9.34 -4.73
C HIS A 408 -4.50 -8.66 -5.94
N ARG A 409 -3.16 -8.57 -5.96
CA ARG A 409 -2.42 -7.92 -7.05
C ARG A 409 -2.39 -8.78 -8.29
N ILE A 410 -2.36 -10.09 -8.13
CA ILE A 410 -2.43 -11.06 -9.22
C ILE A 410 -3.86 -11.06 -9.79
N ALA A 411 -4.88 -11.10 -8.95
CA ALA A 411 -6.29 -11.00 -9.38
C ALA A 411 -6.52 -9.76 -10.27
N MET A 412 -6.10 -8.57 -9.81
CA MET A 412 -6.25 -7.33 -10.56
C MET A 412 -5.38 -7.30 -11.82
N SER A 413 -4.14 -7.81 -11.78
CA SER A 413 -3.27 -7.87 -12.97
C SER A 413 -3.83 -8.77 -14.05
N LEU A 414 -4.33 -9.95 -13.68
CA LEU A 414 -4.98 -10.88 -14.61
C LEU A 414 -6.27 -10.30 -15.18
N ALA A 415 -7.03 -9.54 -14.38
CA ALA A 415 -8.22 -8.84 -14.87
C ALA A 415 -7.87 -7.81 -15.95
N ILE A 416 -6.80 -7.02 -15.76
CA ILE A 416 -6.33 -6.07 -16.79
C ILE A 416 -5.81 -6.82 -18.03
N ALA A 417 -5.06 -7.91 -17.86
CA ALA A 417 -4.60 -8.74 -18.97
C ALA A 417 -5.77 -9.34 -19.77
N ALA A 418 -6.85 -9.71 -19.11
CA ALA A 418 -8.05 -10.28 -19.73
C ALA A 418 -8.80 -9.29 -20.62
N LEU A 419 -8.69 -7.97 -20.40
CA LEU A 419 -9.35 -6.94 -21.23
C LEU A 419 -8.84 -6.96 -22.69
N VAL A 420 -7.63 -7.47 -22.90
CA VAL A 420 -6.93 -7.52 -24.19
C VAL A 420 -6.71 -8.95 -24.69
N ALA A 421 -7.23 -9.95 -23.97
CA ALA A 421 -7.15 -11.35 -24.35
C ALA A 421 -8.30 -11.76 -25.28
N THR A 422 -8.01 -12.51 -26.34
CA THR A 422 -9.03 -13.02 -27.26
C THR A 422 -9.76 -14.21 -26.64
N GLY A 423 -11.08 -14.10 -26.48
CA GLY A 423 -11.92 -15.17 -25.93
C GLY A 423 -12.41 -14.87 -24.51
N ILE A 424 -12.73 -15.92 -23.76
CA ILE A 424 -13.25 -15.81 -22.38
C ILE A 424 -12.12 -16.14 -21.42
N THR A 425 -11.85 -15.24 -20.48
CA THR A 425 -10.94 -15.48 -19.36
C THR A 425 -11.74 -15.67 -18.08
N THR A 426 -11.48 -16.74 -17.34
CA THR A 426 -12.06 -17.00 -16.03
C THR A 426 -10.97 -16.90 -14.98
N ILE A 427 -11.09 -15.92 -14.09
CA ILE A 427 -10.15 -15.69 -12.99
C ILE A 427 -10.75 -16.27 -11.73
N HIS A 428 -10.14 -17.33 -11.21
CA HIS A 428 -10.53 -17.96 -9.95
C HIS A 428 -10.01 -17.16 -8.75
N ARG A 429 -10.74 -17.22 -7.63
CA ARG A 429 -10.40 -16.55 -6.35
C ARG A 429 -10.26 -15.03 -6.50
N ALA A 430 -11.13 -14.44 -7.32
CA ALA A 430 -11.08 -13.03 -7.69
C ALA A 430 -11.50 -12.08 -6.56
N GLU A 431 -12.21 -12.58 -5.55
CA GLU A 431 -12.58 -11.86 -4.32
C GLU A 431 -11.35 -11.29 -3.60
N ALA A 432 -10.16 -11.87 -3.81
CA ALA A 432 -8.91 -11.35 -3.27
C ALA A 432 -8.69 -9.87 -3.64
N ALA A 433 -9.11 -9.42 -4.83
CA ALA A 433 -8.96 -8.01 -5.24
C ALA A 433 -9.54 -7.03 -4.20
N ALA A 434 -10.65 -7.40 -3.56
CA ALA A 434 -11.34 -6.58 -2.57
C ALA A 434 -10.54 -6.30 -1.29
N ILE A 435 -9.48 -7.08 -1.02
CA ILE A 435 -8.59 -6.87 0.14
C ILE A 435 -7.94 -5.48 0.10
N SER A 436 -7.55 -5.02 -1.09
CA SER A 436 -6.90 -3.71 -1.28
C SER A 436 -7.73 -2.73 -2.10
N TYR A 437 -8.63 -3.24 -2.94
CA TYR A 437 -9.50 -2.44 -3.79
C TYR A 437 -10.92 -3.02 -3.75
N PRO A 438 -11.71 -2.71 -2.68
CA PRO A 438 -13.04 -3.27 -2.46
C PRO A 438 -13.98 -3.17 -3.67
N ASN A 439 -13.94 -2.05 -4.37
CA ASN A 439 -14.82 -1.76 -5.51
C ASN A 439 -14.17 -2.06 -6.88
N PHE A 440 -13.09 -2.84 -6.94
CA PHE A 440 -12.32 -3.04 -8.18
C PHE A 440 -13.19 -3.50 -9.35
N THR A 441 -14.03 -4.53 -9.13
CA THR A 441 -14.90 -5.07 -10.18
C THR A 441 -15.95 -4.06 -10.63
N ALA A 442 -16.50 -3.27 -9.71
CA ALA A 442 -17.46 -2.21 -10.04
C ALA A 442 -16.78 -1.10 -10.85
N THR A 443 -15.56 -0.69 -10.48
CA THR A 443 -14.77 0.26 -11.28
C THR A 443 -14.44 -0.32 -12.66
N LEU A 444 -14.15 -1.62 -12.75
CA LEU A 444 -13.88 -2.31 -14.01
C LEU A 444 -15.11 -2.28 -14.91
N GLN A 445 -16.30 -2.59 -14.40
CA GLN A 445 -17.56 -2.47 -15.12
C GLN A 445 -17.81 -1.02 -15.58
N GLN A 446 -17.59 -0.04 -14.71
CA GLN A 446 -17.76 1.37 -15.07
C GLN A 446 -16.79 1.83 -16.17
N ALA A 447 -15.53 1.40 -16.12
CA ALA A 447 -14.49 1.85 -17.04
C ALA A 447 -14.69 1.33 -18.47
N ILE A 448 -15.40 0.21 -18.63
CA ILE A 448 -15.64 -0.43 -19.93
C ILE A 448 -16.93 0.03 -20.63
N GLY A 449 -17.83 0.72 -19.93
CA GLY A 449 -19.14 1.15 -20.44
C GLY A 449 -20.28 0.33 -19.88
#